data_AF-A0A453RSL5-F1
#
_entry.id   AF-A0A453RSL5-F1
#
_cell.length_a   1.000
_cell.length_b   1.000
_cell.length_c   1.000
_cell.angle_alpha   90.00
_cell.angle_beta   90.00
_cell.angle_gamma   90.00
#
_symmetry.space_group_name_H-M   'P 1'
#
loop_
_entity.id
_entity.type
_entity.pdbx_description
1 polymer ?
#
loop_
_entity_poly.entity_id
_entity_poly.type
_entity_poly.pdbx_seq_one_letter_code
_entity_poly.pdbx_strand_id
1 'polypeptide(L)'
;KACGCQFPVPCPMYKLPLTLTDNSGSLDAIAFARVAEDLVERHADHVSMSMKIEATDHVLTLDKAIGREKLFYIGMNTDSSAKYPINYVLKKSFSVNNTESTPVPRAPKVSNFL
;
A
#
# COMPACT_ATOMS: atom_id res chain seq x y z
N LYS A 1 -27.61 -2.38 -8.69
CA LYS A 1 -27.38 -3.25 -7.51
C LYS A 1 -27.08 -2.35 -6.33
N ALA A 2 -28.08 -2.06 -5.50
CA ALA A 2 -27.87 -1.35 -4.24
C ALA A 2 -27.42 -2.37 -3.18
N CYS A 3 -26.38 -2.05 -2.42
CA CYS A 3 -25.99 -2.87 -1.26
C CYS A 3 -26.98 -2.55 -0.14
N GLY A 4 -28.00 -3.40 0.03
CA GLY A 4 -28.96 -3.29 1.12
C GLY A 4 -28.32 -3.82 2.41
N CYS A 5 -27.76 -2.94 3.23
CA CYS A 5 -27.25 -3.31 4.55
C CYS A 5 -28.38 -3.25 5.57
N GLN A 6 -28.89 -4.40 5.98
CA GLN A 6 -29.72 -4.56 7.16
C GLN A 6 -28.78 -4.40 8.38
N PHE A 7 -28.73 -3.19 8.94
CA PHE A 7 -27.86 -2.71 10.05
C PHE A 7 -26.43 -3.26 10.05
N PRO A 8 -25.42 -2.56 9.50
CA PRO A 8 -24.12 -3.16 9.35
C PRO A 8 -23.38 -3.16 10.69
N VAL A 9 -22.99 -4.35 11.16
CA VAL A 9 -21.79 -4.47 11.99
C VAL A 9 -20.67 -3.70 11.28
N PRO A 10 -19.94 -2.79 11.96
CA PRO A 10 -18.86 -2.05 11.32
C PRO A 10 -17.85 -3.03 10.71
N CYS A 11 -17.61 -2.90 9.40
CA CYS A 11 -16.55 -3.61 8.68
C CYS A 11 -15.39 -2.63 8.46
N PRO A 12 -14.49 -2.48 9.44
CA PRO A 12 -13.36 -1.57 9.32
C PRO A 12 -12.46 -1.99 8.15
N MET A 13 -11.89 -0.98 7.49
CA MET A 13 -11.07 -1.19 6.30
C MET A 13 -9.96 -0.14 6.26
N TYR A 14 -8.74 -0.57 5.90
CA TYR A 14 -7.61 0.34 5.82
C TYR A 14 -7.67 1.29 4.63
N LYS A 15 -7.33 2.55 4.90
CA LYS A 15 -6.79 3.52 3.97
C LYS A 15 -5.48 4.04 4.56
N LEU A 16 -4.37 3.43 4.15
CA LEU A 16 -3.05 3.67 4.72
C LEU A 16 -2.22 4.55 3.77
N PRO A 17 -2.02 5.84 4.07
CA PRO A 17 -1.03 6.64 3.36
C PRO A 17 0.37 6.23 3.80
N LEU A 18 1.30 6.11 2.85
CA LEU A 18 2.69 5.80 3.12
C LEU A 18 3.63 6.43 2.09
N THR A 19 4.89 6.59 2.47
CA THR A 19 5.96 7.02 1.57
C THR A 19 6.87 5.84 1.29
N LEU A 20 7.01 5.51 0.01
CA LEU A 20 7.98 4.53 -0.48
C LEU A 20 9.28 5.26 -0.84
N THR A 21 10.41 4.63 -0.57
CA THR A 21 11.73 5.18 -0.91
C THR A 21 12.57 4.14 -1.62
N ASP A 22 13.23 4.55 -2.69
CA ASP A 22 14.27 3.76 -3.36
C ASP A 22 15.51 4.64 -3.62
N ASN A 23 16.47 4.11 -4.38
CA ASN A 23 17.69 4.85 -4.71
C ASN A 23 17.46 6.07 -5.63
N SER A 24 16.28 6.19 -6.23
CA SER A 24 15.92 7.29 -7.15
C SER A 24 15.15 8.41 -6.45
N GLY A 25 14.46 8.12 -5.35
CA GLY A 25 13.76 9.12 -4.56
C GLY A 25 12.63 8.54 -3.71
N SER A 26 11.64 9.39 -3.44
CA SER A 26 10.49 9.06 -2.61
C SER A 26 9.19 9.20 -3.38
N LEU A 27 8.22 8.35 -3.06
CA LEU A 27 6.91 8.31 -3.68
C LEU A 27 5.83 8.17 -2.61
N ASP A 28 4.94 9.16 -2.53
CA ASP A 28 3.76 9.08 -1.68
C ASP A 28 2.67 8.23 -2.36
N ALA A 29 2.20 7.21 -1.66
CA ALA A 29 1.22 6.26 -2.15
C ALA A 29 0.16 5.93 -1.08
N ILE A 30 -0.93 5.32 -1.53
CA ILE A 30 -1.99 4.83 -0.65
C ILE A 30 -2.15 3.33 -0.82
N ALA A 31 -2.13 2.59 0.28
CA ALA A 31 -2.51 1.18 0.33
C ALA A 31 -3.94 1.05 0.87
N PHE A 32 -4.74 0.16 0.27
CA PHE A 32 -6.10 -0.11 0.70
C PHE A 32 -6.27 -1.56 1.14
N ALA A 33 -7.14 -1.78 2.13
CA ALA A 33 -7.62 -3.10 2.56
C ALA A 33 -6.46 -4.11 2.71
N ARG A 34 -6.56 -5.28 2.06
CA ARG A 34 -5.60 -6.39 2.17
C ARG A 34 -4.15 -5.97 1.92
N VAL A 35 -3.89 -5.05 0.99
CA VAL A 35 -2.51 -4.59 0.72
C VAL A 35 -1.94 -3.86 1.94
N ALA A 36 -2.76 -3.07 2.63
CA ALA A 36 -2.33 -2.43 3.87
C ALA A 36 -2.19 -3.45 5.01
N GLU A 37 -3.11 -4.43 5.12
CA GLU A 37 -3.00 -5.53 6.09
C GLU A 37 -1.71 -6.32 5.92
N ASP A 38 -1.31 -6.61 4.69
CA ASP A 38 -0.06 -7.31 4.37
C ASP A 38 1.19 -6.47 4.72
N LEU A 39 1.07 -5.13 4.74
CA LEU A 39 2.16 -4.24 5.13
C LEU A 39 2.31 -4.15 6.64
N VAL A 40 1.20 -4.04 7.37
CA VAL A 40 1.19 -3.92 8.83
C VAL A 40 1.09 -5.26 9.57
N GLU A 41 0.95 -6.36 8.82
CA GLU A 41 0.77 -7.74 9.31
C GLU A 41 -0.38 -7.86 10.33
N ARG A 42 -1.45 -7.07 10.15
CA ARG A 42 -2.61 -7.00 11.04
C ARG A 42 -3.88 -6.68 10.27
N HIS A 43 -4.96 -7.38 10.59
CA HIS A 43 -6.28 -7.11 10.03
C HIS A 43 -6.92 -5.84 10.61
N ALA A 44 -7.76 -5.19 9.80
CA ALA A 44 -8.37 -3.90 10.13
C ALA A 44 -9.38 -3.98 11.29
N ASP A 45 -10.04 -5.12 11.46
CA ASP A 45 -10.95 -5.41 12.57
C ASP A 45 -10.21 -5.42 13.90
N HIS A 46 -9.06 -6.08 13.96
CA HIS A 46 -8.22 -6.08 15.14
C HIS A 46 -7.72 -4.67 15.47
N VAL A 47 -7.27 -3.88 14.49
CA VAL A 47 -6.78 -2.51 14.75
C VAL A 47 -7.89 -1.53 15.09
N SER A 48 -9.05 -1.63 14.44
CA SER A 48 -10.22 -0.79 14.74
C SER A 48 -10.85 -1.13 16.08
N MET A 49 -10.90 -2.41 16.47
CA MET A 49 -11.29 -2.81 17.83
C MET A 49 -10.23 -2.38 18.85
N SER A 50 -8.96 -2.31 18.44
CA SER A 50 -7.82 -1.82 19.22
C SER A 50 -7.75 -0.30 19.33
N MET A 51 -8.66 0.49 18.75
CA MET A 51 -8.76 1.92 19.07
C MET A 51 -9.23 2.19 20.51
N LYS A 52 -9.43 1.12 21.32
CA LYS A 52 -9.54 1.16 22.79
C LYS A 52 -8.25 0.80 23.54
N ILE A 53 -7.12 0.59 22.85
CA ILE A 53 -5.81 0.26 23.45
C ILE A 53 -4.95 1.52 23.52
N GLU A 54 -4.24 1.68 24.64
CA GLU A 54 -3.23 2.73 24.89
C GLU A 54 -2.29 2.93 23.70
N ALA A 55 -1.95 4.20 23.43
CA ALA A 55 -1.25 4.62 22.20
C ALA A 55 0.09 3.91 21.95
N THR A 56 0.70 3.34 22.99
CA THR A 56 2.01 2.68 22.96
C THR A 56 2.05 1.40 22.11
N ASP A 57 0.98 0.60 22.10
CA ASP A 57 0.95 -0.67 21.35
C ASP A 57 0.73 -0.49 19.84
N HIS A 58 0.07 0.60 19.43
CA HIS A 58 -0.11 0.96 18.01
C HIS A 58 1.21 1.32 17.34
N VAL A 59 2.10 2.02 18.06
CA VAL A 59 3.41 2.45 17.55
C VAL A 59 4.28 1.23 17.18
N LEU A 60 4.23 0.17 17.99
CA LEU A 60 5.05 -1.03 17.78
C LEU A 60 4.70 -1.83 16.51
N THR A 61 3.46 -1.72 16.01
CA THR A 61 3.03 -2.44 14.81
C THR A 61 3.39 -1.68 13.54
N LEU A 62 3.25 -0.34 13.55
CA LEU A 62 3.68 0.51 12.44
C LEU A 62 5.20 0.51 12.29
N ASP A 63 5.93 0.52 13.42
CA ASP A 63 7.40 0.48 13.41
C ASP A 63 7.95 -0.78 12.74
N LYS A 64 7.26 -1.92 12.86
CA LYS A 64 7.63 -3.16 12.16
C LYS A 64 7.44 -3.12 10.64
N ALA A 65 6.51 -2.29 10.17
CA ALA A 65 6.21 -2.12 8.74
C ALA A 65 7.19 -1.13 8.07
N ILE A 66 7.78 -0.21 8.84
CA ILE A 66 8.75 0.78 8.38
C ILE A 66 10.12 0.12 8.16
N GLY A 67 10.86 0.57 7.14
CA GLY A 67 12.22 0.08 6.85
C GLY A 67 12.27 -1.32 6.22
N ARG A 68 11.13 -1.86 5.76
CA ARG A 68 11.05 -3.13 5.04
C ARG A 68 11.17 -2.92 3.54
N GLU A 69 11.95 -3.79 2.89
CA GLU A 69 12.00 -3.86 1.43
C GLU A 69 10.93 -4.83 0.91
N LYS A 70 10.11 -4.35 -0.03
CA LYS A 70 9.06 -5.11 -0.70
C LYS A 70 8.93 -4.66 -2.15
N LEU A 71 8.45 -5.56 -3.00
CA LEU A 71 8.07 -5.24 -4.38
C LEU A 71 6.59 -4.88 -4.43
N PHE A 72 6.24 -3.90 -5.26
CA PHE A 72 4.86 -3.44 -5.40
C PHE A 72 4.43 -3.32 -6.85
N TYR A 73 3.17 -3.66 -7.11
CA TYR A 73 2.48 -3.16 -8.29
C TYR A 73 1.80 -1.85 -7.95
N ILE A 74 2.23 -0.76 -8.58
CA ILE A 74 1.74 0.59 -8.35
C ILE A 74 0.81 0.97 -9.48
N GLY A 75 -0.44 1.28 -9.14
CA GLY A 75 -1.39 1.89 -10.07
C GLY A 75 -1.33 3.40 -9.96
N MET A 76 -1.35 4.08 -11.11
CA MET A 76 -1.53 5.53 -11.17
C MET A 76 -2.99 5.82 -11.47
N ASN A 77 -3.60 6.68 -10.66
CA ASN A 77 -4.90 7.26 -10.97
C ASN A 77 -4.70 8.73 -11.26
N THR A 78 -5.01 9.15 -12.49
CA THR A 78 -4.96 10.56 -12.87
C THR A 78 -6.34 11.17 -12.75
N ASP A 79 -6.48 12.14 -11.88
CA ASP A 79 -7.70 12.92 -11.72
C ASP A 79 -7.38 14.38 -12.00
N SER A 80 -7.76 14.87 -13.18
CA SER A 80 -7.49 16.23 -13.61
C SER A 80 -8.22 17.29 -12.78
N SER A 81 -9.21 16.89 -11.97
CA SER A 81 -9.95 17.80 -11.08
C SER A 81 -9.32 17.91 -9.68
N ALA A 82 -8.41 16.98 -9.32
CA ALA A 82 -7.75 16.97 -8.02
C ALA A 82 -6.60 17.98 -7.95
N LYS A 83 -6.38 18.54 -6.76
CA LYS A 83 -5.25 19.46 -6.47
C LYS A 83 -3.90 18.85 -6.84
N TYR A 84 -3.76 17.54 -6.67
CA TYR A 84 -2.63 16.75 -7.15
C TYR A 84 -3.16 15.77 -8.19
N PRO A 85 -2.83 15.97 -9.48
CA PRO A 85 -3.51 15.29 -10.56
C PRO A 85 -3.16 13.82 -10.68
N ILE A 86 -2.18 13.33 -9.92
CA ILE A 86 -1.72 11.94 -9.93
C ILE A 86 -1.73 11.41 -8.50
N ASN A 87 -2.47 10.32 -8.29
CA ASN A 87 -2.45 9.55 -7.05
C ASN A 87 -1.89 8.16 -7.31
N TYR A 88 -0.94 7.74 -6.48
CA TYR A 88 -0.35 6.41 -6.55
C TYR A 88 -1.03 5.47 -5.56
N VAL A 89 -1.45 4.30 -6.04
CA VAL A 89 -2.15 3.31 -5.23
C VAL A 89 -1.44 1.97 -5.34
N LEU A 90 -1.12 1.38 -4.18
CA LEU A 90 -0.53 0.05 -4.14
C LEU A 90 -1.63 -0.98 -4.42
N LYS A 91 -1.44 -1.72 -5.52
CA LYS A 91 -2.40 -2.76 -5.97
C LYS A 91 -2.05 -4.12 -5.41
N LYS A 92 -0.77 -4.40 -5.20
CA LYS A 92 -0.26 -5.66 -4.68
C LYS A 92 1.13 -5.48 -4.07
N SER A 93 1.45 -6.26 -3.05
CA SER A 93 2.76 -6.32 -2.41
C SER A 93 3.33 -7.73 -2.47
N PHE A 94 4.65 -7.84 -2.58
CA PHE A 94 5.39 -9.09 -2.56
C PHE A 94 6.62 -8.97 -1.65
N SER A 95 6.94 -10.04 -0.93
CA SER A 95 8.17 -10.12 -0.15
C SER A 95 9.36 -10.29 -1.08
N VAL A 96 10.44 -9.57 -0.79
CA VAL A 96 11.74 -9.82 -1.42
C VAL A 96 12.40 -10.96 -0.63
N ASN A 97 12.50 -12.14 -1.23
CA ASN A 97 13.36 -13.18 -0.70
C ASN A 97 14.80 -12.85 -1.13
N ASN A 98 15.70 -12.64 -0.19
CA ASN A 98 17.12 -12.33 -0.45
C ASN A 98 17.91 -13.47 -1.13
N THR A 99 17.24 -14.45 -1.74
CA THR A 99 17.89 -15.64 -2.32
C THR A 99 18.24 -15.49 -3.80
N GLU A 100 17.69 -14.52 -4.53
CA GLU A 100 18.23 -14.16 -5.85
C GLU A 100 18.02 -12.67 -6.14
N SER A 101 19.13 -11.94 -6.23
CA SER A 101 19.19 -10.68 -6.97
C SER A 101 19.13 -10.99 -8.47
N THR A 102 17.99 -11.50 -8.96
CA THR A 102 17.77 -11.68 -10.40
C THR A 102 17.47 -10.29 -10.99
N PRO A 103 18.27 -9.78 -11.94
CA PRO A 103 18.03 -8.46 -12.51
C PRO A 103 16.68 -8.47 -13.24
N VAL A 104 15.80 -7.53 -12.88
CA VAL A 104 14.53 -7.30 -13.57
C VAL A 104 14.82 -7.12 -15.07
N PRO A 105 14.18 -7.89 -15.98
CA PRO A 105 14.36 -7.68 -17.41
C PRO A 105 13.92 -6.26 -17.76
N ARG A 106 14.87 -5.43 -18.19
CA ARG A 106 14.54 -4.12 -18.75
C ARG A 106 13.68 -4.36 -19.99
N ALA A 107 12.48 -3.74 -20.01
CA ALA A 107 11.64 -3.75 -21.19
C ALA A 107 12.47 -3.34 -22.43
N PRO A 108 12.30 -4.02 -23.58
CA PRO A 108 13.03 -3.65 -24.77
C PRO A 108 12.69 -2.21 -25.14
N LYS A 109 13.73 -1.37 -25.27
CA LYS A 109 13.60 -0.04 -25.88
C LYS A 109 13.01 -0.25 -27.28
N VAL A 110 11.77 0.21 -27.47
CA VAL A 110 11.22 0.42 -28.81
C VAL A 110 12.04 1.56 -29.40
N SER A 111 13.04 1.20 -30.21
CA SER A 111 13.77 2.16 -31.03
C SER A 111 12.87 2.53 -32.19
N ASN A 112 12.18 3.65 -32.08
CA ASN A 112 11.56 4.28 -33.24
C ASN A 112 12.69 4.70 -34.19
N PHE A 113 12.75 4.07 -35.37
CA PHE A 113 13.41 4.65 -36.52
C PHE A 113 12.34 4.95 -37.57
N LEU A 114 12.36 6.22 -37.97
CA LEU A 114 11.72 6.94 -39.09
C LEU A 114 10.81 6.13 -40.02
#